data_AF-A0A0J8RMI1-F1
#
_entry.id   AF-A0A0J8RMI1-F1
#
_cell.length_a   1.000
_cell.length_b   1.000
_cell.length_c   1.000
_cell.angle_alpha   90.00
_cell.angle_beta   90.00
_cell.angle_gamma   90.00
#
_symmetry.space_group_name_H-M   'P 1'
#
loop_
_entity.id
_entity.type
_entity.pdbx_description
1 polymer ?
#
loop_
_entity_poly.entity_id
_entity_poly.type
_entity_poly.pdbx_seq_one_letter_code
_entity_poly.pdbx_strand_id
1 'polypeptide(L)'
;MRNPVGAIIHGYSSLKIRPTLRRIRACPHPWSTLFFLIWPFPWRYSLPYPLLSVEEIEKYPNIHEERQPGIRELYNIPIYRIRDTPLRSLYRLVEDLCASDFIMMGYECTYFFFHREPRWSLACIPDPRDKDPIRYAILASMVEALVDAFNWRLEHGIRRDNTTDKSEQRSSNFMREEAPSWTSKIGPVAKPLAFREAGSSDMTMERHFLKRNIRVPNGYLYTA
;
A
#
# COMPACT_ATOMS: atom_id res chain seq x y z
N MET A 1 16.17 -36.23 -2.83
CA MET A 1 15.07 -36.49 -1.86
C MET A 1 15.42 -35.82 -0.54
N ARG A 2 14.66 -34.80 -0.11
CA ARG A 2 14.94 -34.09 1.16
C ARG A 2 14.26 -34.82 2.31
N ASN A 3 15.05 -35.06 3.35
CA ASN A 3 14.70 -35.82 4.56
C ASN A 3 13.63 -35.08 5.39
N PRO A 4 12.44 -35.64 5.64
CA PRO A 4 11.30 -34.91 6.22
C PRO A 4 11.42 -34.63 7.72
N VAL A 5 12.46 -35.14 8.39
CA VAL A 5 12.59 -35.07 9.86
C VAL A 5 13.30 -33.78 10.34
N GLY A 6 14.00 -33.06 9.45
CA GLY A 6 14.68 -31.80 9.79
C GLY A 6 13.77 -30.59 9.99
N ALA A 7 12.50 -30.68 9.57
CA ALA A 7 11.54 -29.57 9.68
C ALA A 7 10.94 -29.41 11.09
N ILE A 8 11.12 -30.39 11.97
CA ILE A 8 10.49 -30.41 13.31
C ILE A 8 11.40 -29.76 14.38
N ILE A 9 12.70 -29.60 14.11
CA ILE A 9 13.69 -29.11 15.10
C ILE A 9 13.86 -27.58 15.07
N HIS A 10 13.40 -26.92 14.01
CA HIS A 10 13.30 -25.45 13.96
C HIS A 10 11.84 -25.05 13.78
N GLY A 11 11.19 -24.67 14.88
CA GLY A 11 9.78 -24.26 14.95
C GLY A 11 9.42 -23.00 14.14
N TYR A 12 9.60 -23.06 12.81
CA TYR A 12 9.05 -22.09 11.88
C TYR A 12 7.59 -22.45 11.61
N SER A 13 6.74 -22.27 12.61
CA SER A 13 5.30 -22.16 12.38
C SER A 13 5.07 -21.01 11.39
N SER A 14 4.33 -21.26 10.31
CA SER A 14 3.95 -20.24 9.32
C SER A 14 3.28 -19.02 9.96
N LEU A 15 2.62 -19.22 11.10
CA LEU A 15 1.95 -18.19 11.90
C LEU A 15 2.91 -17.27 12.66
N LYS A 16 4.20 -17.62 12.74
CA LYS A 16 5.24 -16.86 13.44
C LYS A 16 4.77 -16.37 14.82
N ILE A 17 4.15 -17.25 15.61
CA ILE A 17 3.39 -16.89 16.83
C ILE A 17 4.23 -16.02 17.79
N ARG A 18 5.47 -16.42 18.08
CA ARG A 18 6.36 -15.67 18.99
C ARG A 18 6.67 -14.26 18.46
N PRO A 19 7.17 -14.09 17.21
CA PRO A 19 7.27 -12.77 16.59
C PRO A 19 5.95 -11.99 16.61
N THR A 20 4.83 -12.60 16.24
CA THR A 20 3.50 -11.97 16.22
C THR A 20 3.13 -11.39 17.58
N LEU A 21 3.27 -12.15 18.66
CA LEU A 21 2.98 -11.66 20.02
C LEU A 21 3.90 -10.51 20.44
N ARG A 22 5.18 -10.55 20.06
CA ARG A 22 6.12 -9.45 20.33
C ARG A 22 5.68 -8.16 19.62
N ARG A 23 5.26 -8.27 18.36
CA ARG A 23 4.77 -7.14 17.55
C ARG A 23 3.47 -6.56 18.09
N ILE A 24 2.52 -7.42 18.47
CA ILE A 24 1.27 -6.98 19.11
C ILE A 24 1.56 -6.18 20.38
N ARG A 25 2.53 -6.60 21.21
CA ARG A 25 2.95 -5.85 22.41
C ARG A 25 3.62 -4.52 22.12
N ALA A 26 4.20 -4.35 20.93
CA ALA A 26 4.82 -3.11 20.48
C ALA A 26 3.81 -2.13 19.84
N CYS A 27 2.61 -2.59 19.49
CA CYS A 27 1.54 -1.71 19.03
C CYS A 27 1.04 -0.80 20.17
N PRO A 28 0.55 0.42 19.88
CA PRO A 28 0.06 1.36 20.91
C PRO A 28 -1.05 0.78 21.80
N HIS A 29 -1.89 -0.10 21.26
CA HIS A 29 -3.02 -0.71 21.97
C HIS A 29 -3.04 -2.25 21.84
N PRO A 30 -2.13 -2.98 22.52
CA PRO A 30 -1.90 -4.40 22.28
C PRO A 30 -3.15 -5.30 22.37
N TRP A 31 -4.02 -5.05 23.35
CA TRP A 31 -5.24 -5.82 23.54
C TRP A 31 -6.29 -5.55 22.46
N SER A 32 -6.45 -4.28 22.07
CA SER A 32 -7.32 -3.89 20.95
C SER A 32 -6.79 -4.47 19.63
N THR A 33 -5.47 -4.39 19.40
CA THR A 33 -4.82 -5.00 18.24
C THR A 33 -5.02 -6.50 18.21
N LEU A 34 -4.83 -7.21 19.33
CA LEU A 34 -5.07 -8.64 19.41
C LEU A 34 -6.52 -8.97 19.04
N PHE A 35 -7.47 -8.27 19.64
CA PHE A 35 -8.90 -8.46 19.36
C PHE A 35 -9.21 -8.23 17.89
N PHE A 36 -8.74 -7.12 17.31
CA PHE A 36 -8.88 -6.81 15.89
C PHE A 36 -8.34 -7.93 14.98
N LEU A 37 -7.18 -8.50 15.29
CA LEU A 37 -6.54 -9.55 14.48
C LEU A 37 -7.30 -10.88 14.52
N ILE A 38 -7.85 -11.25 15.69
CA ILE A 38 -8.54 -12.54 15.88
C ILE A 38 -10.04 -12.47 15.60
N TRP A 39 -10.63 -11.27 15.62
CA TRP A 39 -12.06 -11.08 15.42
C TRP A 39 -12.47 -11.53 14.02
N PRO A 40 -13.35 -12.55 13.86
CA PRO A 40 -13.51 -13.24 12.59
C PRO A 40 -14.35 -12.49 11.54
N PHE A 41 -15.10 -11.44 11.91
CA PHE A 41 -16.07 -10.79 11.01
C PHE A 41 -15.86 -9.27 10.88
N PRO A 42 -15.70 -8.73 9.66
CA PRO A 42 -15.57 -9.43 8.39
C PRO A 42 -14.24 -10.17 8.28
N TRP A 43 -14.21 -11.29 7.53
CA TRP A 43 -12.97 -12.06 7.36
C TRP A 43 -11.86 -11.22 6.72
N ARG A 44 -12.20 -10.41 5.71
CA ARG A 44 -11.28 -9.40 5.17
C ARG A 44 -11.60 -8.05 5.78
N TYR A 45 -10.57 -7.27 6.05
CA TYR A 45 -10.77 -5.97 6.67
C TYR A 45 -11.46 -5.00 5.71
N SER A 46 -12.56 -4.41 6.18
CA SER A 46 -13.25 -3.32 5.48
C SER A 46 -12.40 -2.05 5.46
N LEU A 47 -12.77 -1.10 4.61
CA LEU A 47 -12.22 0.25 4.65
C LEU A 47 -12.48 0.91 6.03
N PRO A 48 -11.55 1.76 6.50
CA PRO A 48 -11.81 2.55 7.70
C PRO A 48 -13.04 3.45 7.48
N TYR A 49 -13.89 3.56 8.49
CA TYR A 49 -15.06 4.44 8.47
C TYR A 49 -14.94 5.49 9.59
N PRO A 50 -15.24 6.77 9.32
CA PRO A 50 -15.58 7.35 8.01
C PRO A 50 -14.37 7.43 7.06
N LEU A 51 -14.65 7.42 5.75
CA LEU A 51 -13.68 7.84 4.74
C LEU A 51 -13.60 9.37 4.78
N LEU A 52 -12.40 9.90 4.98
CA LEU A 52 -12.18 11.32 5.19
C LEU A 52 -11.84 12.01 3.87
N SER A 53 -12.30 13.25 3.71
CA SER A 53 -11.92 14.11 2.59
C SER A 53 -10.47 14.58 2.76
N VAL A 54 -9.89 15.12 1.68
CA VAL A 54 -8.54 15.69 1.72
C VAL A 54 -8.46 16.81 2.75
N GLU A 55 -9.48 17.69 2.79
CA GLU A 55 -9.54 18.83 3.69
C GLU A 55 -9.73 18.42 5.16
N GLU A 56 -10.37 17.27 5.41
CA GLU A 56 -10.45 16.70 6.75
C GLU A 56 -9.07 16.22 7.18
N ILE A 57 -8.38 15.43 6.34
CA ILE A 57 -7.05 14.89 6.66
C ILE A 57 -6.04 16.00 6.96
N GLU A 58 -6.02 17.06 6.16
CA GLU A 58 -5.14 18.23 6.36
C GLU A 58 -5.37 18.93 7.71
N LYS A 59 -6.58 18.87 8.28
CA LYS A 59 -6.92 19.54 9.54
C LYS A 59 -6.60 18.71 10.78
N TYR A 60 -6.30 17.42 10.63
CA TYR A 60 -6.08 16.49 11.74
C TYR A 60 -4.61 16.02 11.78
N PRO A 61 -3.71 16.71 12.49
CA PRO A 61 -2.27 16.44 12.44
C PRO A 61 -1.86 15.03 12.94
N ASN A 62 -2.67 14.38 13.77
CA ASN A 62 -2.37 13.05 14.35
C ASN A 62 -3.18 11.91 13.71
N ILE A 63 -3.80 12.16 12.57
CA ILE A 63 -4.72 11.20 11.93
C ILE A 63 -4.08 9.85 11.60
N HIS A 64 -2.78 9.83 11.30
CA HIS A 64 -2.04 8.59 11.05
C HIS A 64 -1.88 7.74 12.30
N GLU A 65 -1.59 8.37 13.44
CA GLU A 65 -1.42 7.65 14.70
C GLU A 65 -2.74 6.99 15.12
N GLU A 66 -3.87 7.65 14.83
CA GLU A 66 -5.22 7.15 15.17
C GLU A 66 -5.75 6.10 14.19
N ARG A 67 -5.59 6.31 12.87
CA ARG A 67 -6.13 5.41 11.83
C ARG A 67 -5.22 4.24 11.50
N GLN A 68 -3.91 4.41 11.71
CA GLN A 68 -2.89 3.42 11.37
C GLN A 68 -1.99 3.03 12.57
N PRO A 69 -2.54 2.81 13.79
CA PRO A 69 -1.73 2.59 14.99
C PRO A 69 -0.89 1.33 14.85
N GLY A 70 0.44 1.49 14.89
CA GLY A 70 1.38 0.39 14.77
C GLY A 70 1.33 -0.33 13.42
N ILE A 71 0.93 0.33 12.34
CA ILE A 71 0.78 -0.28 11.00
C ILE A 71 2.04 -1.01 10.51
N ARG A 72 3.23 -0.48 10.82
CA ARG A 72 4.51 -1.11 10.50
C ARG A 72 4.70 -2.47 11.20
N GLU A 73 4.19 -2.59 12.42
CA GLU A 73 4.16 -3.87 13.13
C GLU A 73 3.16 -4.82 12.49
N LEU A 74 1.97 -4.32 12.12
CA LEU A 74 0.91 -5.08 11.46
C LEU A 74 1.35 -5.69 10.13
N TYR A 75 2.10 -4.96 9.30
CA TYR A 75 2.65 -5.48 8.04
C TYR A 75 3.48 -6.75 8.20
N ASN A 76 4.02 -6.99 9.39
CA ASN A 76 4.86 -8.14 9.69
C ASN A 76 4.09 -9.28 10.39
N ILE A 77 2.79 -9.11 10.63
CA ILE A 77 1.93 -10.11 11.26
C ILE A 77 1.19 -10.91 10.17
N PRO A 78 1.41 -12.24 10.05
CA PRO A 78 0.84 -13.03 8.95
C PRO A 78 -0.69 -12.96 8.82
N ILE A 79 -1.42 -13.04 9.94
CA ILE A 79 -2.89 -12.99 9.91
C ILE A 79 -3.42 -11.63 9.47
N TYR A 80 -2.70 -10.53 9.79
CA TYR A 80 -3.05 -9.20 9.29
C TYR A 80 -2.96 -9.18 7.76
N ARG A 81 -1.79 -9.58 7.21
CA ARG A 81 -1.53 -9.60 5.76
C ARG A 81 -2.54 -10.43 4.96
N ILE A 82 -2.90 -11.60 5.49
CA ILE A 82 -3.85 -12.50 4.83
C ILE A 82 -5.25 -11.86 4.72
N ARG A 83 -5.64 -11.10 5.76
CA ARG A 83 -6.97 -10.50 5.88
C ARG A 83 -7.07 -9.10 5.28
N ASP A 84 -5.94 -8.42 5.11
CA ASP A 84 -5.87 -7.10 4.48
C ASP A 84 -6.18 -7.17 2.98
N THR A 85 -6.50 -6.03 2.38
CA THR A 85 -6.93 -5.95 0.97
C THR A 85 -6.17 -4.88 0.20
N PRO A 86 -5.98 -5.06 -1.12
CA PRO A 86 -5.33 -4.06 -1.96
C PRO A 86 -6.10 -2.73 -1.95
N LEU A 87 -7.44 -2.78 -1.88
CA LEU A 87 -8.24 -1.56 -1.78
C LEU A 87 -7.96 -0.82 -0.47
N ARG A 88 -7.95 -1.51 0.68
CA ARG A 88 -7.64 -0.88 1.97
C ARG A 88 -6.22 -0.32 2.03
N SER A 89 -5.26 -1.02 1.43
CA SER A 89 -3.87 -0.55 1.26
C SER A 89 -3.79 0.71 0.39
N LEU A 90 -4.53 0.74 -0.72
CA LEU A 90 -4.63 1.89 -1.59
C LEU A 90 -5.20 3.13 -0.87
N TYR A 91 -6.23 2.96 -0.03
CA TYR A 91 -6.75 4.06 0.78
C TYR A 91 -5.74 4.57 1.81
N ARG A 92 -4.88 3.71 2.37
CA ARG A 92 -3.78 4.16 3.25
C ARG A 92 -2.75 4.98 2.49
N LEU A 93 -2.36 4.57 1.28
CA LEU A 93 -1.51 5.39 0.40
C LEU A 93 -2.11 6.78 0.13
N VAL A 94 -3.42 6.85 -0.07
CA VAL A 94 -4.12 8.13 -0.27
C VAL A 94 -4.12 8.97 1.00
N GLU A 95 -4.37 8.37 2.17
CA GLU A 95 -4.29 9.07 3.45
C GLU A 95 -2.86 9.61 3.68
N ASP A 96 -1.83 8.80 3.46
CA ASP A 96 -0.43 9.17 3.62
C ASP A 96 -0.04 10.33 2.68
N LEU A 97 -0.51 10.29 1.42
CA LEU A 97 -0.33 11.39 0.49
C LEU A 97 -1.04 12.67 0.96
N CYS A 98 -2.29 12.56 1.43
CA CYS A 98 -3.09 13.72 1.83
C CYS A 98 -2.49 14.43 3.05
N ALA A 99 -1.85 13.70 3.95
CA ALA A 99 -1.12 14.30 5.06
C ALA A 99 0.34 14.67 4.74
N SER A 100 0.77 14.47 3.49
CA SER A 100 2.17 14.68 3.06
C SER A 100 3.18 13.83 3.84
N ASP A 101 2.78 12.66 4.36
CA ASP A 101 3.67 11.67 4.96
C ASP A 101 4.22 10.72 3.90
N PHE A 102 5.16 11.24 3.12
CA PHE A 102 5.76 10.50 2.01
C PHE A 102 6.60 9.29 2.47
N ILE A 103 7.08 9.28 3.71
CA ILE A 103 7.82 8.16 4.29
C ILE A 103 6.87 6.98 4.52
N MET A 104 5.71 7.23 5.15
CA MET A 104 4.69 6.20 5.34
C MET A 104 4.11 5.72 4.01
N MET A 105 3.89 6.62 3.06
CA MET A 105 3.48 6.26 1.70
C MET A 105 4.47 5.29 1.04
N GLY A 106 5.78 5.51 1.23
CA GLY A 106 6.82 4.59 0.78
C GLY A 106 6.70 3.20 1.43
N TYR A 107 6.53 3.14 2.76
CA TYR A 107 6.34 1.86 3.46
C TYR A 107 5.10 1.11 3.00
N GLU A 108 3.98 1.79 2.80
CA GLU A 108 2.74 1.18 2.30
C GLU A 108 2.90 0.71 0.84
N CYS A 109 3.61 1.46 -0.01
CA CYS A 109 3.94 1.07 -1.38
C CYS A 109 4.75 -0.24 -1.40
N THR A 110 5.79 -0.32 -0.57
CA THR A 110 6.62 -1.52 -0.41
C THR A 110 5.81 -2.70 0.13
N TYR A 111 4.94 -2.45 1.11
CA TYR A 111 4.02 -3.46 1.65
C TYR A 111 3.09 -4.01 0.56
N PHE A 112 2.49 -3.14 -0.24
CA PHE A 112 1.62 -3.52 -1.36
C PHE A 112 2.38 -4.38 -2.38
N PHE A 113 3.57 -3.94 -2.80
CA PHE A 113 4.37 -4.64 -3.81
C PHE A 113 4.69 -6.08 -3.39
N PHE A 114 5.06 -6.30 -2.12
CA PHE A 114 5.44 -7.62 -1.61
C PHE A 114 4.28 -8.56 -1.28
N HIS A 115 3.05 -8.20 -1.69
CA HIS A 115 1.97 -9.17 -1.77
C HIS A 115 2.03 -9.94 -3.09
N ARG A 116 2.09 -11.27 -2.98
CA ARG A 116 2.25 -12.20 -4.12
C ARG A 116 0.93 -12.69 -4.67
N GLU A 117 -0.13 -12.60 -3.87
CA GLU A 117 -1.41 -13.22 -4.22
C GLU A 117 -2.02 -12.49 -5.41
N PRO A 118 -2.58 -13.18 -6.43
CA PRO A 118 -3.09 -12.55 -7.65
C PRO A 118 -4.10 -11.43 -7.41
N ARG A 119 -4.86 -11.50 -6.32
CA ARG A 119 -5.79 -10.44 -5.88
C ARG A 119 -5.12 -9.08 -5.64
N TRP A 120 -3.81 -9.03 -5.42
CA TRP A 120 -3.00 -7.83 -5.24
C TRP A 120 -2.35 -7.33 -6.54
N SER A 121 -2.65 -7.95 -7.69
CA SER A 121 -2.39 -7.29 -8.97
C SER A 121 -3.19 -6.00 -9.04
N LEU A 122 -2.57 -4.95 -9.57
CA LEU A 122 -3.21 -3.64 -9.69
C LEU A 122 -4.47 -3.72 -10.55
N ALA A 123 -4.46 -4.51 -11.62
CA ALA A 123 -5.60 -4.72 -12.52
C ALA A 123 -6.82 -5.36 -11.82
N CYS A 124 -6.61 -6.08 -10.71
CA CYS A 124 -7.66 -6.73 -9.94
C CYS A 124 -8.30 -5.83 -8.87
N ILE A 125 -7.84 -4.57 -8.71
CA ILE A 125 -8.45 -3.64 -7.75
C ILE A 125 -9.87 -3.30 -8.22
N PRO A 126 -10.91 -3.63 -7.44
CA PRO A 126 -12.28 -3.32 -7.81
C PRO A 126 -12.50 -1.82 -7.79
N ASP A 127 -13.40 -1.34 -8.66
CA ASP A 127 -13.82 0.06 -8.67
C ASP A 127 -14.50 0.42 -7.33
N PRO A 128 -13.93 1.34 -6.53
CA PRO A 128 -14.53 1.74 -5.26
C PRO A 128 -15.81 2.55 -5.41
N ARG A 129 -16.05 3.15 -6.60
CA ARG A 129 -17.13 4.12 -6.83
C ARG A 129 -17.19 5.18 -5.72
N ASP A 130 -16.02 5.74 -5.41
CA ASP A 130 -15.88 6.68 -4.30
C ASP A 130 -16.77 7.91 -4.56
N LYS A 131 -17.53 8.31 -3.53
CA LYS A 131 -18.47 9.42 -3.60
C LYS A 131 -17.78 10.78 -3.63
N ASP A 132 -16.56 10.86 -3.11
CA ASP A 132 -15.75 12.06 -3.13
C ASP A 132 -14.94 12.10 -4.44
N PRO A 133 -15.24 13.03 -5.37
CA PRO A 133 -14.57 13.09 -6.65
C PRO A 133 -13.08 13.41 -6.54
N ILE A 134 -12.66 14.13 -5.50
CA ILE A 134 -11.24 14.45 -5.29
C ILE A 134 -10.50 13.19 -4.86
N ARG A 135 -11.01 12.50 -3.83
CA ARG A 135 -10.41 11.23 -3.38
C ARG A 135 -10.41 10.19 -4.49
N TYR A 136 -11.46 10.14 -5.31
CA TYR A 136 -11.54 9.21 -6.43
C TYR A 136 -10.49 9.49 -7.51
N ALA A 137 -10.24 10.77 -7.83
CA ALA A 137 -9.17 11.17 -8.72
C ALA A 137 -7.79 10.81 -8.17
N ILE A 138 -7.56 11.01 -6.87
CA ILE A 138 -6.31 10.61 -6.19
C ILE A 138 -6.12 9.09 -6.25
N LEU A 139 -7.16 8.29 -5.97
CA LEU A 139 -7.12 6.84 -6.06
C LEU A 139 -6.75 6.37 -7.48
N ALA A 140 -7.39 6.95 -8.51
CA ALA A 140 -7.12 6.62 -9.90
C ALA A 140 -5.67 6.96 -10.30
N SER A 141 -5.18 8.14 -9.92
CA SER A 141 -3.80 8.56 -10.16
C SER A 141 -2.79 7.69 -9.43
N MET A 142 -3.06 7.34 -8.17
CA MET A 142 -2.19 6.49 -7.35
C MET A 142 -2.04 5.10 -7.97
N VAL A 143 -3.12 4.46 -8.41
CA VAL A 143 -3.05 3.13 -9.03
C VAL A 143 -2.21 3.15 -10.30
N GLU A 144 -2.37 4.17 -11.15
CA GLU A 144 -1.59 4.28 -12.39
C GLU A 144 -0.12 4.61 -12.13
N ALA A 145 0.19 5.42 -11.11
CA ALA A 145 1.55 5.67 -10.68
C ALA A 145 2.21 4.41 -10.09
N LEU A 146 1.47 3.59 -9.34
CA LEU A 146 1.94 2.29 -8.86
C LEU A 146 2.23 1.32 -10.00
N VAL A 147 1.47 1.36 -11.10
CA VAL A 147 1.76 0.54 -12.29
C VAL A 147 3.15 0.84 -12.83
N ASP A 148 3.48 2.12 -12.98
CA ASP A 148 4.82 2.53 -13.43
C ASP A 148 5.90 2.11 -12.43
N ALA A 149 5.69 2.38 -11.15
CA ALA A 149 6.65 2.04 -10.09
C ALA A 149 6.89 0.53 -9.97
N PHE A 150 5.84 -0.28 -10.03
CA PHE A 150 5.94 -1.73 -9.89
C PHE A 150 6.56 -2.37 -11.13
N ASN A 151 6.18 -1.90 -12.32
CA ASN A 151 6.83 -2.35 -13.55
C ASN A 151 8.31 -1.97 -13.57
N TRP A 152 8.67 -0.77 -13.13
CA TRP A 152 10.08 -0.39 -12.97
C TRP A 152 10.83 -1.33 -12.02
N ARG A 153 10.26 -1.66 -10.84
CA ARG A 153 10.86 -2.63 -9.90
C ARG A 153 11.05 -4.00 -10.56
N LEU A 154 10.03 -4.48 -11.28
CA LEU A 154 10.07 -5.76 -11.98
C LEU A 154 11.11 -5.78 -13.11
N GLU A 155 11.25 -4.69 -13.86
CA GLU A 155 12.28 -4.54 -14.91
C GLU A 155 13.70 -4.63 -14.34
N HIS A 156 13.89 -4.17 -13.10
CA HIS A 156 15.16 -4.27 -12.37
C HIS A 156 15.38 -5.64 -11.71
N GLY A 157 14.48 -6.59 -11.92
CA GLY A 157 14.55 -7.94 -11.38
C GLY A 157 14.07 -8.07 -9.94
N ILE A 158 13.49 -7.02 -9.34
CA ILE A 158 12.92 -7.10 -7.99
C ILE A 158 11.56 -7.82 -8.10
N ARG A 159 11.39 -8.94 -7.39
CA ARG A 159 10.16 -9.75 -7.44
C ARG A 159 9.29 -9.52 -6.22
N ARG A 160 7.97 -9.71 -6.38
CA ARG A 160 6.96 -9.58 -5.30
C ARG A 160 7.20 -10.55 -4.13
N ASP A 161 8.00 -11.60 -4.32
CA ASP A 161 8.38 -12.52 -3.26
C ASP A 161 9.69 -12.17 -2.55
N ASN A 162 10.16 -10.94 -2.77
CA ASN A 162 11.40 -10.42 -2.20
C ASN A 162 12.65 -11.17 -2.68
N THR A 163 12.56 -11.88 -3.81
CA THR A 163 13.73 -12.39 -4.54
C THR A 163 14.21 -11.36 -5.56
N THR A 164 15.46 -11.50 -5.97
CA THR A 164 16.07 -10.68 -7.02
C THR A 164 16.52 -11.55 -8.16
N ASP A 165 15.98 -11.29 -9.34
CA ASP A 165 16.39 -11.89 -10.60
C ASP A 165 17.59 -11.14 -11.19
N LYS A 166 18.68 -11.88 -11.37
CA LYS A 166 19.94 -11.36 -11.92
C LYS A 166 20.22 -11.85 -13.34
N SER A 167 19.26 -12.55 -13.97
CA SER A 167 19.39 -13.01 -15.35
C SER A 167 19.40 -11.84 -16.34
N GLU A 168 19.93 -12.07 -17.53
CA GLU A 168 19.89 -11.08 -18.61
C GLU A 168 18.46 -10.78 -19.05
N GLN A 169 17.56 -11.75 -18.93
CA GLN A 169 16.14 -11.65 -19.27
C GLN A 169 15.27 -11.05 -18.15
N ARG A 170 15.87 -10.57 -17.05
CA ARG A 170 15.15 -10.04 -15.87
C ARG A 170 14.11 -8.96 -16.20
N SER A 171 14.35 -8.20 -17.28
CA SER A 171 13.51 -7.08 -17.71
C SER A 171 12.30 -7.47 -18.55
N SER A 172 12.15 -8.75 -18.90
CA SER A 172 11.04 -9.25 -19.74
C SER A 172 10.41 -10.54 -19.24
N ASN A 173 11.04 -11.27 -18.32
CA ASN A 173 10.55 -12.55 -17.80
C ASN A 173 9.57 -12.40 -16.61
N PHE A 174 8.64 -11.44 -16.71
CA PHE A 174 7.60 -11.23 -15.71
C PHE A 174 6.30 -10.73 -16.36
N MET A 175 5.19 -10.89 -15.65
CA MET A 175 3.92 -10.29 -16.05
C MET A 175 3.89 -8.83 -15.58
N ARG A 176 3.72 -7.91 -16.52
CA ARG A 176 3.60 -6.48 -16.21
C ARG A 176 2.32 -6.23 -15.43
N GLU A 177 2.37 -5.27 -14.52
CA GLU A 177 1.16 -4.72 -13.91
C GLU A 177 0.43 -3.83 -14.92
N GLU A 178 -0.89 -3.85 -14.83
CA GLU A 178 -1.79 -3.03 -15.64
C GLU A 178 -2.74 -2.28 -14.72
N ALA A 179 -3.20 -1.10 -15.15
CA ALA A 179 -4.19 -0.34 -14.40
C ALA A 179 -5.59 -0.94 -14.63
N PRO A 180 -6.46 -0.98 -13.61
CA PRO A 180 -7.87 -1.29 -13.79
C PRO A 180 -8.54 -0.36 -14.80
N SER A 181 -9.47 -0.90 -15.58
CA SER A 181 -10.23 -0.12 -16.57
C SER A 181 -11.05 1.03 -15.99
N TRP A 182 -11.30 1.07 -14.68
CA TRP A 182 -12.02 2.18 -14.05
C TRP A 182 -11.16 3.44 -13.92
N THR A 183 -9.83 3.33 -13.80
CA THR A 183 -8.97 4.51 -13.56
C THR A 183 -8.99 5.47 -14.76
N SER A 184 -9.04 4.94 -15.98
CA SER A 184 -9.07 5.71 -17.22
C SER A 184 -10.35 6.54 -17.41
N LYS A 185 -11.43 6.19 -16.70
CA LYS A 185 -12.72 6.89 -16.75
C LYS A 185 -12.74 8.13 -15.86
N ILE A 186 -11.75 8.27 -14.97
CA ILE A 186 -11.73 9.34 -13.97
C ILE A 186 -10.96 10.54 -14.53
N GLY A 187 -11.69 11.62 -14.74
CA GLY A 187 -11.18 12.89 -15.25
C GLY A 187 -10.48 13.75 -14.18
N PRO A 188 -10.07 14.97 -14.56
CA PRO A 188 -9.40 15.91 -13.66
C PRO A 188 -10.33 16.52 -12.62
N VAL A 189 -9.75 16.90 -11.47
CA VAL A 189 -10.46 17.65 -10.43
C VAL A 189 -10.65 19.12 -10.83
N ALA A 190 -11.78 19.71 -10.41
CA ALA A 190 -12.16 21.07 -10.78
C ALA A 190 -11.19 22.13 -10.24
N LYS A 191 -10.72 21.97 -9.01
CA LYS A 191 -9.74 22.87 -8.38
C LYS A 191 -8.38 22.18 -8.32
N PRO A 192 -7.29 22.84 -8.78
CA PRO A 192 -5.95 22.26 -8.68
C PRO A 192 -5.59 21.95 -7.23
N LEU A 193 -5.04 20.75 -7.01
CA LEU A 193 -4.51 20.32 -5.72
C LEU A 193 -2.98 20.20 -5.81
N ALA A 194 -2.28 20.48 -4.71
CA ALA A 194 -0.84 20.37 -4.66
C ALA A 194 -0.39 19.82 -3.31
N PHE A 195 0.30 18.69 -3.34
CA PHE A 195 0.96 18.08 -2.19
C PHE A 195 2.46 18.33 -2.32
N ARG A 196 3.12 18.75 -1.24
CA ARG A 196 4.55 19.12 -1.24
C ARG A 196 5.24 18.61 0.00
N GLU A 197 6.48 18.17 -0.15
CA GLU A 197 7.35 17.98 1.01
C GLU A 197 7.90 19.33 1.48
N ALA A 198 7.96 19.55 2.79
CA ALA A 198 8.54 20.75 3.35
C ALA A 198 10.02 20.89 2.94
N GLY A 199 10.37 21.97 2.23
CA GLY A 199 11.75 22.28 1.84
C GLY A 199 12.20 21.77 0.47
N SER A 200 11.33 21.12 -0.31
CA SER A 200 11.65 20.68 -1.68
C SER A 200 11.06 21.63 -2.74
N SER A 201 11.91 22.29 -3.53
CA SER A 201 11.49 23.27 -4.53
C SER A 201 11.61 22.81 -5.99
N ASP A 202 12.16 21.63 -6.28
CA ASP A 202 12.54 21.27 -7.65
C ASP A 202 12.41 19.77 -7.98
N MET A 203 11.27 19.17 -7.64
CA MET A 203 10.98 17.78 -7.98
C MET A 203 10.15 17.64 -9.25
N THR A 204 10.53 16.70 -10.11
CA THR A 204 9.69 16.24 -11.23
C THR A 204 8.34 15.79 -10.68
N MET A 205 7.25 16.23 -11.33
CA MET A 205 5.89 15.91 -10.92
C MET A 205 5.45 14.56 -11.48
N GLU A 206 4.62 13.84 -10.73
CA GLU A 206 4.06 12.55 -11.14
C GLU A 206 2.99 12.76 -12.23
N ARG A 207 3.14 12.08 -13.37
CA ARG A 207 2.38 12.34 -14.60
C ARG A 207 0.90 11.97 -14.52
N HIS A 208 0.57 10.90 -13.80
CA HIS A 208 -0.81 10.44 -13.63
C HIS A 208 -1.56 11.29 -12.61
N PHE A 209 -0.87 11.94 -11.68
CA PHE A 209 -1.45 13.01 -10.87
C PHE A 209 -1.66 14.28 -11.69
N LEU A 210 -0.66 14.71 -12.47
CA LEU A 210 -0.74 15.92 -13.28
C LEU A 210 -1.93 15.91 -14.26
N LYS A 211 -2.17 14.80 -14.96
CA LYS A 211 -3.31 14.69 -15.90
C LYS A 211 -4.68 14.85 -15.21
N ARG A 212 -4.74 14.69 -13.88
CA ARG A 212 -5.95 14.91 -13.08
C ARG A 212 -5.97 16.25 -12.36
N ASN A 213 -5.10 17.19 -12.71
CA ASN A 213 -4.98 18.51 -12.08
C ASN A 213 -4.51 18.42 -10.61
N ILE A 214 -3.68 17.43 -10.30
CA ILE A 214 -3.10 17.21 -8.97
C ILE A 214 -1.57 17.25 -9.11
N ARG A 215 -0.88 17.99 -8.24
CA ARG A 215 0.59 18.09 -8.24
C ARG A 215 1.15 17.27 -7.07
N VAL A 216 1.93 16.25 -7.40
CA VAL A 216 2.62 15.36 -6.45
C VAL A 216 4.04 15.11 -6.95
N PRO A 217 5.08 15.12 -6.08
CA PRO A 217 6.43 14.77 -6.49
C PRO A 217 6.59 13.29 -6.92
N ASN A 218 7.39 13.02 -7.96
CA ASN A 218 7.55 11.71 -8.62
C ASN A 218 8.51 10.71 -7.92
N GLY A 219 9.00 11.00 -6.70
CA GLY A 219 10.10 10.21 -6.10
C GLY A 219 9.68 9.03 -5.21
N TYR A 220 8.62 9.20 -4.42
CA TYR A 220 8.41 8.37 -3.22
C TYR A 220 7.83 6.98 -3.49
N LEU A 221 7.27 6.74 -4.68
CA LEU A 221 6.74 5.42 -5.05
C LEU A 221 7.84 4.47 -5.55
N TYR A 222 8.98 5.01 -6.00
CA TYR A 222 10.07 4.24 -6.61
C TYR A 222 11.18 3.85 -5.63
N THR A 223 11.33 4.59 -4.52
CA THR A 223 12.54 4.54 -3.68
C THR A 223 12.39 3.82 -2.33
N ALA A 224 11.27 3.13 -2.09
CA ALA A 224 10.98 2.46 -0.82
C ALA A 224 11.33 0.96 -0.76
#